data_AF-A0A150MUC7-F1
#
_entry.id   AF-A0A150MUC7-F1
#
_cell.length_a   1.000
_cell.length_b   1.000
_cell.length_c   1.000
_cell.angle_alpha   90.00
_cell.angle_beta   90.00
_cell.angle_gamma   90.00
#
_symmetry.space_group_name_H-M   'P 1'
#
loop_
_entity.id
_entity.type
_entity.pdbx_description
1 polymer ?
#
loop_
_entity_poly.entity_id
_entity_poly.type
_entity_poly.pdbx_seq_one_letter_code
_entity_poly.pdbx_strand_id
1 'polypeptide(L)'
;MTKLKDMREKPITGLIVIAMAVFIDMLLYSIVVPIVPFYISKFGASQTVIGILIGCYAFSFLIATPILGGISDKFGRRGVMLWGLVVLLASTLIFAFANSMMLLIVARLLQGVAAAATWTAGLALIMDMYPPAKRGKALGTVLTFMSAGTLLGAPVGGMLFEWGGYKLPFLLVSCFNPWC
;
A
#
# COMPACT_ATOMS: atom_id res chain seq x y z
N MET A 1 -22.68 14.14 5.97
CA MET A 1 -23.54 13.07 5.42
C MET A 1 -23.63 13.07 3.89
N THR A 2 -23.40 14.19 3.20
CA THR A 2 -23.52 14.32 1.73
C THR A 2 -22.47 13.54 0.92
N LYS A 3 -21.20 13.46 1.38
CA LYS A 3 -20.12 12.75 0.67
C LYS A 3 -20.16 11.21 0.72
N LEU A 4 -20.93 10.63 1.65
CA LEU A 4 -21.18 9.18 1.71
C LEU A 4 -22.23 8.74 0.67
N LYS A 5 -23.15 9.65 0.31
CA LYS A 5 -24.19 9.43 -0.71
C LYS A 5 -23.58 9.34 -2.12
N ASP A 6 -22.55 10.15 -2.37
CA ASP A 6 -21.89 10.31 -3.67
C ASP A 6 -21.15 9.05 -4.18
N MET A 7 -20.55 8.25 -3.29
CA MET A 7 -19.92 6.98 -3.69
C MET A 7 -20.92 5.82 -3.80
N ARG A 8 -22.10 5.97 -3.20
CA ARG A 8 -23.23 5.05 -3.40
C ARG A 8 -23.80 5.19 -4.82
N GLU A 9 -23.60 6.33 -5.47
CA GLU A 9 -24.05 6.60 -6.85
C GLU A 9 -23.04 6.14 -7.92
N LYS A 10 -21.76 5.93 -7.59
CA LYS A 10 -20.72 5.47 -8.54
C LYS A 10 -19.87 4.29 -7.99
N PRO A 11 -20.45 3.08 -7.85
CA PRO A 11 -19.75 1.92 -7.29
C PRO A 11 -18.49 1.52 -8.07
N ILE A 12 -18.46 1.81 -9.38
CA ILE A 12 -17.32 1.54 -10.26
C ILE A 12 -16.11 2.40 -9.87
N THR A 13 -16.30 3.69 -9.56
CA THR A 13 -15.20 4.58 -9.16
C THR A 13 -14.57 4.12 -7.86
N GLY A 14 -15.40 3.76 -6.86
CA GLY A 14 -14.89 3.21 -5.60
C GLY A 14 -14.10 1.93 -5.80
N LEU A 15 -14.59 1.02 -6.65
CA LEU A 15 -13.88 -0.22 -6.99
C LEU A 15 -12.51 0.06 -7.66
N ILE A 16 -12.47 0.98 -8.63
CA ILE A 16 -11.22 1.34 -9.32
C ILE A 16 -10.20 1.91 -8.35
N VAL A 17 -10.61 2.85 -7.48
CA VAL A 17 -9.70 3.47 -6.51
C VAL A 17 -9.13 2.43 -5.54
N ILE A 18 -9.95 1.50 -5.07
CA ILE A 18 -9.49 0.43 -4.16
C ILE A 18 -8.57 -0.56 -4.89
N ALA A 19 -8.95 -0.99 -6.10
CA ALA A 19 -8.14 -1.90 -6.89
C ALA A 19 -6.76 -1.29 -7.22
N MET A 20 -6.72 -0.01 -7.60
CA MET A 20 -5.48 0.72 -7.86
C MET A 20 -4.64 0.92 -6.59
N ALA A 21 -5.27 1.24 -5.46
CA ALA A 21 -4.57 1.37 -4.18
C ALA A 21 -3.86 0.06 -3.79
N VAL A 22 -4.58 -1.06 -3.88
CA VAL A 22 -4.05 -2.40 -3.58
C VAL A 22 -2.97 -2.80 -4.60
N PHE A 23 -3.18 -2.49 -5.87
CA PHE A 23 -2.17 -2.72 -6.93
C PHE A 23 -0.86 -2.00 -6.62
N ILE A 24 -0.92 -0.70 -6.31
CA ILE A 24 0.27 0.12 -6.03
C ILE A 24 0.98 -0.37 -4.77
N ASP A 25 0.24 -0.71 -3.72
CA ASP A 25 0.78 -1.23 -2.46
C ASP A 25 1.54 -2.55 -2.70
N MET A 26 0.94 -3.48 -3.45
CA MET A 26 1.58 -4.76 -3.79
C MET A 26 2.76 -4.61 -4.75
N LEU A 27 2.66 -3.68 -5.71
CA LEU A 27 3.75 -3.34 -6.61
C LEU A 27 4.96 -2.83 -5.81
N LEU A 28 4.73 -1.91 -4.88
CA LEU A 28 5.77 -1.35 -4.02
C LEU A 28 6.36 -2.41 -3.10
N TYR A 29 5.53 -3.25 -2.47
CA TYR A 29 6.01 -4.35 -1.64
C TYR A 29 6.90 -5.32 -2.45
N SER A 30 6.46 -5.72 -3.64
CA SER A 30 7.18 -6.63 -4.54
C SER A 30 8.48 -6.02 -5.11
N ILE A 31 8.55 -4.70 -5.29
CA ILE A 31 9.79 -3.99 -5.64
C ILE A 31 10.76 -3.95 -4.45
N VAL A 32 10.27 -3.59 -3.26
CA VAL A 32 11.14 -3.28 -2.12
C VAL A 32 11.74 -4.54 -1.49
N VAL A 33 10.98 -5.63 -1.39
CA VAL A 33 11.46 -6.90 -0.79
C VAL A 33 12.78 -7.41 -1.40
N PRO A 34 12.94 -7.54 -2.73
CA PRO A 34 14.19 -7.99 -3.34
C PRO A 34 15.29 -6.92 -3.34
N ILE A 35 14.96 -5.62 -3.36
CA ILE A 35 15.96 -4.53 -3.42
C ILE A 35 16.58 -4.25 -2.04
N VAL A 36 15.81 -4.42 -0.97
CA VAL A 36 16.25 -4.14 0.41
C VAL A 36 17.57 -4.83 0.79
N PRO A 37 17.77 -6.15 0.53
CA PRO A 37 19.04 -6.81 0.81
C PRO A 37 20.25 -6.17 0.11
N PHE A 38 20.10 -5.71 -1.13
CA PHE A 38 21.17 -5.04 -1.89
C PHE A 38 21.41 -3.60 -1.45
N TYR A 39 20.36 -2.91 -0.99
CA TYR A 39 20.47 -1.54 -0.49
C TYR A 39 21.15 -1.51 0.88
N ILE A 40 20.79 -2.44 1.76
CA ILE A 40 21.21 -2.43 3.17
C ILE A 40 22.57 -3.11 3.39
N SER A 41 22.96 -4.05 2.51
CA SER A 41 24.33 -4.59 2.51
C SER A 41 25.39 -3.50 2.34
N LYS A 42 25.09 -2.39 1.64
CA LYS A 42 25.96 -1.20 1.56
C LYS A 42 26.16 -0.47 2.88
N PHE A 43 25.22 -0.61 3.82
CA PHE A 43 25.33 -0.09 5.18
C PHE A 43 26.03 -1.09 6.13
N GLY A 44 26.48 -2.24 5.62
CA GLY A 44 27.13 -3.29 6.43
C GLY A 44 26.19 -3.99 7.41
N ALA A 45 24.86 -3.89 7.22
CA ALA A 45 23.92 -4.48 8.18
C ALA A 45 23.86 -6.01 8.05
N SER A 46 23.66 -6.68 9.18
CA SER A 46 23.49 -8.14 9.20
C SER A 46 22.15 -8.57 8.60
N GLN A 47 22.08 -9.83 8.15
CA GLN A 47 20.85 -10.43 7.63
C GLN A 47 19.68 -10.37 8.64
N THR A 48 19.99 -10.38 9.94
CA THR A 48 19.00 -10.20 11.00
C THR A 48 18.29 -8.85 10.90
N VAL A 49 19.02 -7.77 10.60
CA VAL A 49 18.41 -6.43 10.53
C VAL A 49 17.53 -6.27 9.29
N ILE A 50 17.89 -6.93 8.18
CA ILE A 50 17.05 -7.01 6.97
C ILE A 50 15.73 -7.73 7.30
N GLY A 51 15.80 -8.86 8.00
CA GLY A 51 14.62 -9.59 8.47
C GLY A 51 13.72 -8.74 9.37
N ILE A 52 14.31 -8.00 10.32
CA ILE A 52 13.58 -7.08 11.19
C ILE A 52 12.87 -5.99 10.37
N LEU A 53 13.55 -5.39 9.38
CA LEU A 53 12.97 -4.34 8.56
C LEU A 53 11.75 -4.82 7.77
N ILE A 54 11.83 -6.00 7.15
CA ILE A 54 10.69 -6.62 6.45
C ILE A 54 9.58 -6.94 7.46
N GLY A 55 9.95 -7.45 8.64
CA GLY A 55 9.03 -7.75 9.73
C GLY A 55 8.28 -6.53 10.27
N CYS A 56 8.90 -5.35 10.31
CA CYS A 56 8.26 -4.12 10.79
C CYS A 56 6.97 -3.78 10.03
N TYR A 57 6.97 -4.00 8.71
CA TYR A 57 5.76 -3.81 7.90
C TYR A 57 4.65 -4.77 8.35
N ALA A 58 4.92 -6.07 8.44
CA ALA A 58 3.94 -7.07 8.83
C ALA A 58 3.44 -6.85 10.28
N PHE A 59 4.35 -6.49 11.19
CA PHE A 59 4.04 -6.21 12.59
C PHE A 59 3.10 -5.02 12.75
N SER A 60 3.43 -3.89 12.11
CA SER A 60 2.58 -2.70 12.15
C SER A 60 1.23 -2.93 11.45
N PHE A 61 1.22 -3.62 10.31
CA PHE A 61 0.00 -4.01 9.62
C PHE A 61 -0.91 -4.86 10.51
N LEU A 62 -0.37 -5.88 11.17
CA LEU A 62 -1.11 -6.77 12.07
C LEU A 62 -1.78 -6.00 13.22
N ILE A 63 -1.04 -5.12 13.89
CA ILE A 63 -1.54 -4.35 15.04
C ILE A 63 -2.54 -3.28 14.59
N ALA A 64 -2.26 -2.60 13.48
CA ALA A 64 -3.08 -1.50 13.01
C ALA A 64 -4.40 -1.97 12.39
N THR A 65 -4.46 -3.18 11.84
CA THR A 65 -5.65 -3.76 11.19
C THR A 65 -6.92 -3.69 12.06
N PRO A 66 -6.98 -4.26 13.28
CA PRO A 66 -8.19 -4.21 14.10
C PRO A 66 -8.53 -2.77 14.54
N ILE A 67 -7.52 -1.95 14.84
CA ILE A 67 -7.69 -0.58 15.30
C ILE A 67 -8.31 0.28 14.19
N LEU A 68 -7.70 0.27 13.01
CA LEU A 68 -8.16 1.06 11.86
C LEU A 68 -9.45 0.51 11.27
N GLY A 69 -9.68 -0.81 11.36
CA GLY A 69 -10.98 -1.42 11.05
C GLY A 69 -12.10 -0.81 11.89
N GLY A 70 -11.94 -0.80 13.22
CA GLY A 70 -12.92 -0.21 14.14
C GLY A 70 -13.08 1.31 13.96
N ILE A 71 -11.99 2.04 13.67
CA ILE A 71 -12.05 3.47 13.36
C ILE A 71 -12.82 3.70 12.04
N SER A 72 -12.61 2.86 11.03
CA SER A 72 -13.27 2.98 9.73
C SER A 72 -14.79 2.80 9.83
N ASP A 73 -15.24 1.92 10.72
CA ASP A 73 -16.66 1.69 10.96
C ASP A 73 -17.33 2.86 11.69
N LYS A 74 -16.60 3.56 12.58
CA LYS A 74 -17.12 4.71 13.35
C LYS A 74 -17.04 6.04 12.61
N PHE A 75 -15.90 6.35 12.00
CA PHE A 75 -15.60 7.65 11.41
C PHE A 75 -15.85 7.69 9.89
N GLY A 76 -16.16 6.54 9.28
CA GLY A 76 -16.49 6.41 7.87
C GLY A 76 -15.32 5.86 7.04
N ARG A 77 -15.62 4.80 6.31
CA ARG A 77 -14.64 4.00 5.54
C ARG A 77 -13.88 4.81 4.49
N ARG A 78 -14.56 5.71 3.77
CA ARG A 78 -13.93 6.57 2.75
C ARG A 78 -12.84 7.48 3.34
N GLY A 79 -13.10 8.08 4.51
CA GLY A 79 -12.16 9.01 5.13
C GLY A 79 -10.88 8.30 5.58
N VAL A 80 -11.04 7.15 6.23
CA VAL A 80 -9.91 6.32 6.70
C VAL A 80 -9.09 5.79 5.52
N MET A 81 -9.75 5.36 4.44
CA MET A 81 -9.06 4.90 3.23
C MET A 81 -8.21 6.03 2.59
N LEU A 82 -8.78 7.23 2.43
CA LEU A 82 -8.05 8.36 1.85
C LEU A 82 -6.88 8.80 2.73
N TRP A 83 -7.07 8.77 4.06
CA TRP A 83 -5.98 9.01 5.00
C TRP A 83 -4.87 7.98 4.84
N GLY A 84 -5.22 6.69 4.74
CA GLY A 84 -4.25 5.62 4.49
C GLY A 84 -3.45 5.84 3.21
N LEU A 85 -4.09 6.27 2.12
CA LEU A 85 -3.40 6.58 0.87
C LEU A 85 -2.39 7.73 0.98
N VAL A 86 -2.74 8.79 1.71
CA VAL A 86 -1.84 9.93 1.94
C VAL A 86 -0.64 9.50 2.78
N VAL A 87 -0.87 8.70 3.82
CA VAL A 87 0.20 8.16 4.67
C VAL A 87 1.08 7.18 3.89
N LEU A 88 0.50 6.39 2.99
CA LEU A 88 1.26 5.48 2.11
C LEU A 88 2.18 6.26 1.17
N LEU A 89 1.69 7.35 0.57
CA LEU A 89 2.50 8.22 -0.27
C LEU A 89 3.65 8.85 0.52
N ALA A 90 3.33 9.46 1.68
CA ALA A 90 4.33 10.10 2.52
C ALA A 90 5.40 9.11 3.02
N SER A 91 4.99 7.94 3.49
CA SER A 91 5.92 6.91 3.97
C SER A 91 6.77 6.31 2.85
N THR A 92 6.23 6.17 1.64
CA THR A 92 6.98 5.81 0.44
C THR A 92 8.06 6.83 0.09
N LEU A 93 7.73 8.13 0.15
CA LEU A 93 8.72 9.19 -0.07
C LEU A 93 9.81 9.18 1.01
N ILE A 94 9.44 9.02 2.28
CA ILE A 94 10.42 8.90 3.37
C ILE A 94 11.34 7.70 3.12
N PHE A 95 10.80 6.56 2.70
CA PHE A 95 11.59 5.37 2.37
C PHE A 95 12.58 5.64 1.23
N ALA A 96 12.15 6.37 0.19
CA ALA A 96 12.97 6.68 -0.98
C ALA A 96 14.16 7.61 -0.68
N PHE A 97 13.99 8.53 0.26
CA PHE A 97 15.01 9.50 0.67
C PHE A 97 15.71 9.14 2.00
N ALA A 98 15.43 7.96 2.55
CA ALA A 98 16.00 7.51 3.80
C ALA A 98 17.51 7.29 3.68
N ASN A 99 18.30 8.02 4.47
CA ASN A 99 19.76 7.87 4.53
C ASN A 99 20.23 7.13 5.79
N SER A 100 19.30 6.62 6.61
CA SER A 100 19.60 5.91 7.84
C SER A 100 18.69 4.71 8.03
N MET A 101 19.19 3.68 8.73
CA MET A 101 18.43 2.47 9.02
C MET A 101 17.16 2.77 9.84
N MET A 102 17.24 3.74 10.75
CA MET A 102 16.11 4.12 11.59
C MET A 102 15.00 4.79 10.78
N LEU A 103 15.35 5.61 9.78
CA LEU A 103 14.36 6.18 8.85
C LEU A 103 13.68 5.11 7.99
N LEU A 104 14.41 4.09 7.55
CA LEU A 104 13.82 2.95 6.82
C LEU A 104 12.82 2.19 7.69
N ILE A 105 13.16 1.92 8.96
CA ILE A 105 12.27 1.25 9.91
C ILE A 105 11.00 2.06 10.14
N VAL A 106 11.14 3.37 10.40
CA VAL A 106 9.99 4.27 10.59
C VAL A 106 9.11 4.29 9.34
N ALA A 107 9.70 4.40 8.16
CA ALA A 107 8.96 4.37 6.91
C ALA A 107 8.22 3.03 6.71
N ARG A 108 8.82 1.89 7.07
CA ARG A 108 8.16 0.58 7.00
C ARG A 108 6.99 0.44 7.97
N LEU A 109 7.14 0.95 9.19
CA LEU A 109 6.05 0.95 10.17
C LEU A 109 4.88 1.81 9.66
N LEU A 110 5.17 2.99 9.10
CA LEU A 110 4.15 3.87 8.53
C LEU A 110 3.47 3.23 7.31
N GLN A 111 4.22 2.54 6.45
CA GLN A 111 3.65 1.78 5.33
C GLN A 111 2.68 0.70 5.81
N GLY A 112 3.02 -0.06 6.86
CA GLY A 112 2.11 -1.09 7.38
C GLY A 112 0.84 -0.50 8.01
N VAL A 113 0.95 0.62 8.73
CA VAL A 113 -0.23 1.35 9.24
C VAL A 113 -1.09 1.88 8.09
N ALA A 114 -0.47 2.45 7.06
CA ALA A 114 -1.17 2.95 5.88
C ALA A 114 -1.90 1.82 5.14
N ALA A 115 -1.22 0.70 4.90
CA ALA A 115 -1.78 -0.49 4.27
C ALA A 115 -2.96 -1.04 5.08
N ALA A 116 -2.86 -1.07 6.42
CA ALA A 116 -3.97 -1.50 7.26
C ALA A 116 -5.21 -0.61 7.09
N ALA A 117 -5.05 0.72 7.01
CA ALA A 117 -6.15 1.65 6.74
C ALA A 117 -6.78 1.42 5.35
N THR A 118 -5.97 1.31 4.29
CA THR A 118 -6.48 1.14 2.92
C THR A 118 -7.14 -0.21 2.71
N TRP A 119 -6.55 -1.30 3.19
CA TRP A 119 -7.09 -2.64 3.01
C TRP A 119 -8.38 -2.85 3.78
N THR A 120 -8.40 -2.54 5.08
CA THR A 120 -9.58 -2.75 5.91
C THR A 120 -10.74 -1.87 5.47
N ALA A 121 -10.52 -0.56 5.34
CA ALA A 121 -11.57 0.37 4.96
C ALA A 121 -12.00 0.18 3.50
N GLY A 122 -11.07 -0.14 2.58
CA GLY A 122 -11.35 -0.38 1.17
C GLY A 122 -12.22 -1.61 0.94
N LEU A 123 -11.81 -2.78 1.47
CA LEU A 123 -12.58 -4.01 1.32
C LEU A 123 -13.97 -3.87 1.95
N ALA A 124 -14.06 -3.23 3.13
CA ALA A 124 -15.32 -2.97 3.78
C ALA A 124 -16.21 -2.02 2.93
N LEU A 125 -15.64 -1.00 2.31
CA LEU A 125 -16.37 -0.09 1.42
C LEU A 125 -16.94 -0.81 0.18
N ILE A 126 -16.26 -1.84 -0.35
CA ILE A 126 -16.83 -2.70 -1.41
C ILE A 126 -18.06 -3.45 -0.92
N MET A 127 -18.02 -3.96 0.31
CA MET A 127 -19.15 -4.67 0.91
C MET A 127 -20.38 -3.77 1.07
N ASP A 128 -20.19 -2.47 1.29
CA ASP A 128 -21.27 -1.49 1.41
C ASP A 128 -21.82 -1.05 0.05
N MET A 129 -20.97 -0.94 -0.97
CA MET A 129 -21.36 -0.47 -2.31
C MET A 129 -22.05 -1.55 -3.16
N TYR A 130 -21.72 -2.83 -2.95
CA TYR A 130 -22.20 -3.92 -3.80
C TYR A 130 -23.22 -4.82 -3.09
N PRO A 131 -24.30 -5.24 -3.79
CA PRO A 131 -25.24 -6.22 -3.26
C PRO A 131 -24.57 -7.59 -3.07
N PRO A 132 -25.05 -8.43 -2.13
CA PRO A 132 -24.42 -9.71 -1.79
C PRO A 132 -24.00 -10.57 -2.98
N ALA A 133 -24.86 -10.69 -4.00
CA ALA A 133 -24.60 -11.48 -5.22
C ALA A 133 -23.42 -10.96 -6.08
N LYS A 134 -23.06 -9.67 -5.97
CA LYS A 134 -21.99 -9.05 -6.78
C LYS A 134 -20.70 -8.81 -5.98
N ARG A 135 -20.72 -8.97 -4.65
CA ARG A 135 -19.55 -8.76 -3.78
C ARG A 135 -18.38 -9.65 -4.16
N GLY A 136 -18.63 -10.93 -4.46
CA GLY A 136 -17.58 -11.86 -4.88
C GLY A 136 -16.84 -11.40 -6.15
N LYS A 137 -17.58 -10.90 -7.15
CA LYS A 137 -16.98 -10.37 -8.39
C LYS A 137 -16.15 -9.10 -8.14
N ALA A 138 -16.64 -8.20 -7.29
CA ALA A 138 -15.93 -6.97 -6.95
C ALA A 138 -14.65 -7.26 -6.15
N LEU A 139 -14.73 -8.12 -5.13
CA LEU A 139 -13.56 -8.56 -4.36
C LEU A 139 -12.56 -9.32 -5.24
N GLY A 140 -13.05 -10.22 -6.10
CA GLY A 140 -12.20 -10.92 -7.07
C GLY A 140 -11.46 -9.97 -8.01
N THR A 141 -12.09 -8.85 -8.40
CA THR A 141 -11.43 -7.82 -9.21
C THR A 141 -10.28 -7.18 -8.43
N VAL A 142 -10.49 -6.78 -7.17
CA VAL A 142 -9.40 -6.22 -6.33
C VAL A 142 -8.26 -7.22 -6.15
N LEU A 143 -8.57 -8.49 -5.88
CA LEU A 143 -7.56 -9.54 -5.74
C LEU A 143 -6.81 -9.82 -7.06
N THR A 144 -7.48 -9.67 -8.22
CA THR A 144 -6.80 -9.77 -9.52
C THR A 144 -5.76 -8.66 -9.68
N PHE A 145 -6.10 -7.43 -9.29
CA PHE A 145 -5.16 -6.32 -9.27
C PHE A 145 -4.02 -6.53 -8.27
N MET A 146 -4.30 -7.09 -7.09
CA MET A 146 -3.27 -7.49 -6.13
C MET A 146 -2.25 -8.45 -6.77
N SER A 147 -2.73 -9.52 -7.40
CA SER A 147 -1.88 -10.49 -8.09
C SER A 147 -1.08 -9.85 -9.23
N ALA A 148 -1.70 -8.96 -10.02
CA ALA A 148 -1.02 -8.23 -11.08
C ALA A 148 0.11 -7.33 -10.53
N GLY A 149 -0.13 -6.62 -9.43
CA GLY A 149 0.88 -5.78 -8.77
C GLY A 149 2.06 -6.60 -8.27
N THR A 150 1.79 -7.74 -7.62
CA THR A 150 2.85 -8.66 -7.16
C THR A 150 3.67 -9.20 -8.33
N LEU A 151 3.01 -9.62 -9.42
CA LEU A 151 3.65 -10.18 -10.61
C LEU A 151 4.53 -9.15 -11.34
N LEU A 152 4.02 -7.92 -11.50
CA LEU A 152 4.74 -6.86 -12.21
C LEU A 152 5.82 -6.19 -11.36
N GLY A 153 5.70 -6.23 -10.03
CA GLY A 153 6.59 -5.50 -9.13
C GLY A 153 8.06 -5.91 -9.22
N ALA A 154 8.37 -7.21 -9.14
CA ALA A 154 9.75 -7.67 -9.17
C ALA A 154 10.46 -7.41 -10.53
N PRO A 155 9.85 -7.70 -11.71
CA PRO A 155 10.44 -7.35 -13.00
C PRO A 155 10.63 -5.83 -13.18
N VAL A 156 9.62 -5.04 -12.83
CA VAL A 156 9.69 -3.57 -12.94
C VAL A 156 10.75 -3.00 -12.00
N GLY A 157 10.81 -3.49 -10.75
CA GLY A 157 11.82 -3.10 -9.77
C GLY A 157 13.24 -3.45 -10.20
N GLY A 158 13.43 -4.64 -10.79
CA GLY A 158 14.72 -5.08 -11.34
C GLY A 158 15.18 -4.23 -12.53
N MET A 159 14.32 -3.99 -13.51
CA MET A 159 14.63 -3.14 -14.67
C MET A 159 14.94 -1.69 -14.26
N LEU A 160 14.17 -1.13 -13.32
CA LEU A 160 14.41 0.22 -12.81
C LEU A 160 15.70 0.35 -12.00
N PHE A 161 16.12 -0.72 -11.34
CA PHE A 161 17.42 -0.77 -10.66
C PHE A 161 18.58 -0.70 -11.66
N GLU A 162 18.47 -1.40 -12.79
CA GLU A 162 19.51 -1.40 -13.84
C GLU A 162 19.63 -0.07 -14.60
N TRP A 163 18.52 0.65 -14.84
CA TRP A 163 18.52 1.83 -15.73
C TRP A 163 18.87 3.17 -15.04
N GLY A 164 18.79 3.29 -13.71
CA GLY A 164 19.16 4.58 -13.07
C GLY A 164 19.26 4.58 -11.55
N GLY A 165 19.43 3.42 -10.92
CA GLY A 165 19.68 3.30 -9.48
C GLY A 165 18.42 3.41 -8.59
N TYR A 166 18.64 3.25 -7.29
CA TYR A 166 17.63 3.00 -6.25
C TYR A 166 16.51 4.07 -6.10
N LYS A 167 16.61 5.24 -6.71
CA LYS A 167 15.64 6.34 -6.57
C LYS A 167 14.47 6.31 -7.57
N LEU A 168 14.68 5.69 -8.74
CA LEU A 168 13.71 5.67 -9.85
C LEU A 168 12.42 4.86 -9.58
N PRO A 169 12.46 3.69 -8.92
CA PRO A 169 11.24 2.94 -8.60
C PRO A 169 10.25 3.72 -7.72
N PHE A 170 10.77 4.52 -6.79
CA PHE A 170 9.94 5.29 -5.86
C PHE A 170 9.31 6.54 -6.50
N LEU A 171 9.99 7.15 -7.48
CA LEU A 171 9.46 8.27 -8.25
C LEU A 171 8.31 7.85 -9.17
N LEU A 172 8.39 6.67 -9.79
CA LEU A 172 7.31 6.14 -10.63
C LEU A 172 6.05 5.81 -9.82
N VAL A 173 6.21 5.26 -8.60
CA VAL A 173 5.07 5.02 -7.71
C VAL A 173 4.39 6.33 -7.29
N SER A 174 5.16 7.41 -7.14
CA SER A 174 4.61 8.74 -6.84
C SER A 174 3.82 9.32 -8.01
N CYS A 175 4.24 9.07 -9.25
CA CYS A 175 3.51 9.48 -10.46
C CYS A 175 2.27 8.63 -10.76
N PHE A 176 2.26 7.34 -10.39
CA PHE A 176 1.12 6.44 -10.63
C PHE A 176 -0.02 6.61 -9.62
N ASN A 177 0.16 7.45 -8.61
CA ASN A 177 -0.90 7.76 -7.66
C ASN A 177 -2.02 8.50 -8.41
N PRO A 178 -3.24 7.94 -8.53
CA PRO A 178 -4.28 8.44 -9.43
C PRO A 178 -4.96 9.75 -8.97
N TRP A 179 -4.25 10.58 -8.20
CA TRP A 179 -4.73 11.84 -7.61
C TRP A 179 -3.99 13.08 -8.14
N CYS A 180 -3.37 12.97 -9.32
CA CYS A 180 -3.08 14.12 -10.19
C CYS A 180 -4.13 14.19 -11.30
#